data_AF-X0VGZ5-F1
#
_entry.id   AF-X0VGZ5-F1
#
_cell.length_a   1.000
_cell.length_b   1.000
_cell.length_c   1.000
_cell.angle_alpha   90.00
_cell.angle_beta   90.00
_cell.angle_gamma   90.00
#
_symmetry.space_group_name_H-M   'P 1'
#
loop_
_entity.id
_entity.type
_entity.pdbx_description
1 polymer ?
#
loop_
_entity_poly.entity_id
_entity_poly.type
_entity_poly.pdbx_seq_one_letter_code
_entity_poly.pdbx_strand_id
1 'polypeptide(L)' 'LLAVGFVRELFGSGKLWGCEVLTLVKDGGWYVPNGLLLLPPSAFFLIGLLIWALRTWKPDQVEHGG' A
#
# COMPACT_ATOMS: atom_id res chain seq x y z
N LEU A 1 -9.91 -1.71 -3.47
CA LEU A 1 -9.83 -1.59 -2.00
C LEU A 1 -8.96 -2.69 -1.38
N LEU A 2 -9.12 -3.96 -1.76
CA LEU A 2 -8.32 -5.09 -1.24
C LEU A 2 -6.79 -4.90 -1.37
N ALA A 3 -6.28 -4.59 -2.57
CA ALA A 3 -4.83 -4.40 -2.77
C ALA A 3 -4.26 -3.22 -1.97
N VAL A 4 -4.99 -2.11 -1.90
CA VAL A 4 -4.59 -0.92 -1.13
C VAL A 4 -4.60 -1.22 0.37
N GLY A 5 -5.61 -1.96 0.85
CA GLY A 5 -5.70 -2.42 2.23
C GLY A 5 -4.55 -3.34 2.61
N PHE A 6 -4.20 -4.30 1.75
CA PHE A 6 -3.05 -5.20 1.92
C PHE A 6 -1.74 -4.42 2.10
N VAL A 7 -1.46 -3.45 1.22
CA VAL A 7 -0.25 -2.62 1.30
C VAL A 7 -0.26 -1.78 2.59
N ARG A 8 -1.43 -1.26 2.99
CA ARG A 8 -1.56 -0.47 4.21
C ARG A 8 -1.37 -1.29 5.49
N GLU A 9 -1.83 -2.53 5.50
CA GLU A 9 -1.66 -3.41 6.65
C GLU A 9 -0.19 -3.85 6.76
N LEU A 10 0.39 -4.32 5.65
CA LEU A 10 1.76 -4.78 5.62
C LEU A 10 2.75 -3.67 5.97
N PHE A 11 2.67 -2.51 5.32
CA PHE A 11 3.65 -1.43 5.50
C PHE A 11 3.24 -0.38 6.56
N GLY A 12 1.97 -0.33 6.94
CA GLY A 12 1.49 0.55 8.00
C GLY A 12 1.64 -0.09 9.38
N SER A 13 1.21 -1.35 9.53
CA SER A 13 1.20 -2.02 10.83
C SER A 13 2.18 -3.19 10.94
N GLY A 14 2.86 -3.59 9.86
CA GLY A 14 3.77 -4.74 9.86
C GLY A 14 3.06 -6.10 9.87
N LYS A 15 1.72 -6.10 9.82
CA LYS A 15 0.88 -7.29 9.97
C LYS A 15 0.10 -7.54 8.70
N LEU A 16 -0.14 -8.81 8.41
CA LEU A 16 -1.02 -9.27 7.35
C LEU A 16 -2.00 -10.27 7.94
N TRP A 17 -3.29 -9.94 7.91
CA TRP A 17 -4.34 -10.85 8.37
C TRP A 17 -4.13 -11.30 9.83
N GLY A 18 -3.53 -10.43 10.65
CA GLY A 18 -3.16 -10.72 12.05
C GLY A 18 -1.84 -11.47 12.24
N CYS A 19 -1.22 -12.01 11.18
CA CYS A 19 0.14 -12.56 11.23
C CYS A 19 1.18 -11.44 11.12
N GLU A 20 2.16 -11.44 12.02
CA GLU A 20 3.26 -10.48 11.99
C GLU A 20 4.28 -10.91 10.92
N VAL A 21 4.31 -10.17 9.80
CA VAL A 21 5.20 -10.47 8.67
C VAL A 21 6.46 -9.63 8.75
N LEU A 22 6.33 -8.38 9.20
CA LEU A 22 7.44 -7.48 9.48
C LEU A 22 7.46 -7.22 10.97
N THR A 23 8.43 -7.81 11.67
CA THR A 23 8.60 -7.63 13.12
C THR A 23 8.88 -6.16 13.41
N LEU A 24 7.97 -5.53 14.14
CA LEU A 24 8.05 -4.10 14.40
C LEU A 24 9.15 -3.80 15.42
N VAL A 25 9.80 -2.63 15.33
CA VAL A 25 10.82 -2.22 16.31
C VAL A 25 10.27 -2.21 17.75
N LYS A 26 8.99 -1.88 17.93
CA LYS A 26 8.28 -1.94 19.22
C LYS A 26 8.15 -3.36 19.79
N ASP A 27 8.22 -4.38 18.95
CA ASP A 27 8.15 -5.79 19.31
C ASP A 27 9.56 -6.45 19.26
N GLY A 28 10.63 -5.65 19.21
CA GLY A 28 12.03 -6.12 19.16
C GLY A 28 12.55 -6.44 17.75
N GLY A 29 11.79 -6.09 16.72
CA GLY A 29 12.16 -6.28 15.32
C GLY A 29 12.94 -5.13 14.70
N TRP A 30 13.02 -5.14 13.37
CA TRP A 30 13.80 -4.17 12.58
C TRP A 30 12.91 -3.22 11.76
N TYR A 31 11.60 -3.46 11.74
CA TYR A 31 10.68 -2.70 10.89
C TYR A 31 10.05 -1.51 11.63
N VAL A 32 10.29 -0.30 11.13
CA VAL A 32 9.61 0.90 11.63
C VAL A 32 8.31 1.09 10.85
N PRO A 33 7.14 1.06 11.52
CA PRO A 33 5.86 1.22 10.84
C PRO A 33 5.77 2.61 10.19
N ASN A 34 5.30 2.65 8.94
CA ASN A 34 5.17 3.91 8.24
C ASN A 34 3.84 4.60 8.60
N GLY A 35 3.86 5.47 9.60
CA GLY A 35 2.68 6.19 10.09
C GLY A 35 1.98 7.04 9.03
N LEU A 36 2.73 7.50 8.01
CA LEU A 36 2.16 8.24 6.88
C LEU A 36 1.17 7.38 6.08
N LEU A 37 1.48 6.09 5.89
CA LEU A 37 0.64 5.13 5.19
C LEU A 37 -0.65 4.77 5.96
N LEU A 38 -0.70 5.02 7.27
CA LEU A 38 -1.91 4.79 8.08
C LEU A 38 -2.92 5.93 7.98
N LEU A 39 -2.49 7.13 7.57
CA LEU A 39 -3.36 8.30 7.49
C LEU A 39 -4.34 8.22 6.32
N PRO A 40 -5.59 8.70 6.46
CA PRO A 40 -6.60 8.68 5.39
C PRO A 40 -6.15 9.29 4.05
N PRO A 41 -5.41 10.43 4.02
CA PRO A 41 -4.92 11.02 2.77
C PRO A 41 -3.97 10.13 1.97
N SER A 42 -3.20 9.25 2.62
CA SER A 42 -2.23 8.37 1.95
C SER A 42 -2.89 7.32 1.06
N ALA A 43 -4.15 6.98 1.33
CA ALA A 43 -4.92 6.03 0.52
C ALA A 43 -5.14 6.57 -0.90
N PHE A 44 -5.36 7.87 -1.07
CA PHE A 44 -5.54 8.48 -2.39
C PHE A 44 -4.26 8.41 -3.22
N PHE A 45 -3.11 8.68 -2.60
CA PHE A 45 -1.80 8.56 -3.26
C PHE A 45 -1.50 7.11 -3.67
N LEU A 46 -1.76 6.14 -2.78
CA LEU A 46 -1.61 4.72 -3.07
C LEU A 46 -2.48 4.27 -4.24
N ILE A 47 -3.74 4.70 -4.28
CA ILE A 47 -4.66 4.38 -5.39
C ILE A 47 -4.15 5.00 -6.70
N GLY A 48 -3.74 6.27 -6.68
CA GLY A 48 -3.18 6.94 -7.85
C GLY A 48 -1.92 6.24 -8.38
N LEU A 49 -0.99 5.87 -7.50
CA LEU A 49 0.20 5.09 -7.85
C LEU A 49 -0.13 3.71 -8.39
N LEU A 50 -1.10 3.02 -7.80
CA LEU A 50 -1.53 1.70 -8.25
C LEU A 50 -2.14 1.76 -9.66
N ILE A 51 -3.01 2.73 -9.92
CA ILE A 51 -3.59 2.95 -11.26
C ILE A 51 -2.49 3.32 -12.26
N TRP A 52 -1.56 4.20 -11.87
CA TRP A 52 -0.43 4.60 -12.71
C TRP A 52 0.48 3.41 -13.05
N ALA A 53 0.82 2.57 -12.08
CA ALA A 53 1.62 1.37 -12.29
C ALA A 53 0.89 0.36 -13.19
N LEU A 54 -0.41 0.16 -12.98
CA LEU A 54 -1.24 -0.70 -13.83
C LEU A 54 -1.30 -0.19 -15.27
N ARG A 55 -1.47 1.12 -15.48
CA ARG A 55 -1.47 1.74 -16.82
C ARG A 55 -0.10 1.67 -17.49
N THR A 56 0.98 1.80 -16.71
CA THR A 56 2.35 1.66 -17.22
C THR A 56 2.63 0.22 -17.67
N TRP A 57 2.09 -0.78 -16.97
CA TRP A 57 2.29 -2.19 -17.29
C TRP A 57 1.31 -2.72 -18.36
N LYS A 58 0.10 -2.17 -18.41
CA LYS A 58 -0.96 -2.46 -19.41
C LYS A 58 -1.49 -1.16 -20.04
N PRO A 59 -0.79 -0.61 -21.04
CA PRO A 59 -1.18 0.66 -21.66
C PRO A 59 -2.51 0.59 -22.43
N ASP A 60 -3.00 -0.59 -22.81
CA ASP A 60 -4.36 -0.78 -23.39
C ASP A 60 -5.51 -0.29 -22.49
N GLN A 61 -5.25 -0.08 -21.19
CA GLN A 61 -6.22 0.48 -20.24
C GLN A 61 -6.19 2.02 -20.18
N VAL A 62 -5.36 2.66 -21.01
CA VAL A 62 -5.35 4.12 -21.18
C VAL A 62 -6.46 4.48 -22.16
N GLU A 63 -7.54 5.07 -21.64
CA GLU A 63 -8.60 5.64 -22.49
C GLU A 63 -7.98 6.72 -23.38
N HIS A 64 -8.01 6.49 -24.68
CA HIS A 64 -7.68 7.51 -25.66
C HIS A 64 -8.94 8.36 -25.82
N GLY A 65 -8.90 9.60 -25.34
CA GLY A 65 -10.00 10.54 -25.49
C GLY A 65 -10.41 10.65 -26.95
N GLY A 66 -11.70 10.45 -27.22
CA GLY A 66 -12.34 10.78 -28.49
C GLY A 66 -12.80 12.23 -28.53
#